data_AF-A0A7C3LVF8-F1
#
_entry.id   AF-A0A7C3LVF8-F1
#
_cell.length_a   1.000
_cell.length_b   1.000
_cell.length_c   1.000
_cell.angle_alpha   90.00
_cell.angle_beta   90.00
_cell.angle_gamma   90.00
#
_symmetry.space_group_name_H-M   'P 1'
#
loop_
_entity.id
_entity.type
_entity.pdbx_description
1 polymer ?
#
loop_
_entity_poly.entity_id
_entity_poly.type
_entity_poly.pdbx_seq_one_letter_code
_entity_poly.pdbx_strand_id
1 'polypeptide(L)'
;MATPPVAPTLALAADVSPAPLCLSRCASSPVWRREGMTMHRIVRISLLVIAVVAVTWGILPLVASAADPVRIDKVDAYVVVLNDGRLDVRYTLTFTELESGRSKISALGPFPREHTIVSASGKGPDGVFTVTLQGGPETYQVNFEKPTRNGGQYEILVRYTVDSSVFDETTVNGKPYRAIGWAPFQWALPIVRQEIRYVLPIELPANITQPEEVTDEIVDATGLLVEDTSRFDRWVYFPTPDEQTGKVWLSLFVRKDNLRANQTMVPKFYIPGEFITTTKETAILLKQPTPAPTEPAGFMGFTSSEWRSLRTGAFCFGIPITLAVLILTVLATRPRKPKPTYEPPEIDIETFQTPGVVPDLNAIEAAFYLGDSTKTITLIVLALEQRGVINVVNRVPLQMEVLKPDAQLASYEKALLDAIQEDGTLDKTKIPAILAAVAASVQPKMWNADPAATRETYRRRIDTAWEEYERDWRTRPPQAPMPNYLPWIILSDRRRVAPAAAGEPGPLVRTAQEAVAPLERLADELTRGVEQTISGTVQRIEQGVSRILGGEKSAPGEAGYDACHSACHSACHSACVHDACHSACVHDACHSACHSACVCHSACHSACHSACVSRF
;
A
#
# COMPACT_ATOMS: atom_id res chain seq x y z
N MET A 1 2.10 -50.50 -43.76
CA MET A 1 0.73 -51.07 -43.77
C MET A 1 0.54 -51.87 -42.50
N ALA A 2 -0.68 -51.84 -41.93
CA ALA A 2 -1.29 -52.77 -40.97
C ALA A 2 -0.50 -53.28 -39.73
N THR A 3 -1.12 -53.09 -38.56
CA THR A 3 -0.93 -53.76 -37.26
C THR A 3 -1.73 -55.09 -37.19
N PRO A 4 -1.85 -55.84 -36.05
CA PRO A 4 -0.97 -56.06 -34.87
C PRO A 4 -0.53 -57.58 -34.86
N PRO A 5 -0.86 -58.54 -33.93
CA PRO A 5 -1.06 -58.54 -32.46
C PRO A 5 -0.43 -59.72 -31.63
N VAL A 6 -0.42 -59.56 -30.30
CA VAL A 6 -0.62 -60.60 -29.23
C VAL A 6 0.49 -61.63 -28.85
N ALA A 7 0.62 -61.87 -27.53
CA ALA A 7 1.52 -62.83 -26.83
C ALA A 7 0.87 -64.21 -26.55
N PRO A 8 1.55 -65.21 -25.93
CA PRO A 8 1.21 -65.57 -24.53
C PRO A 8 2.33 -66.25 -23.66
N THR A 9 1.90 -66.89 -22.56
CA THR A 9 2.55 -67.24 -21.27
C THR A 9 3.05 -68.72 -21.12
N LEU A 10 3.67 -69.04 -19.95
CA LEU A 10 3.92 -70.35 -19.26
C LEU A 10 5.40 -70.89 -19.28
N ALA A 11 5.90 -71.76 -18.37
CA ALA A 11 5.76 -71.98 -16.90
C ALA A 11 6.67 -73.17 -16.43
N LEU A 12 6.83 -73.39 -15.09
CA LEU A 12 7.46 -74.54 -14.38
C LEU A 12 8.99 -74.75 -14.48
N ALA A 13 9.71 -75.48 -13.60
CA ALA A 13 9.61 -75.74 -12.13
C ALA A 13 10.77 -76.67 -11.64
N ALA A 14 11.02 -76.68 -10.31
CA ALA A 14 11.69 -77.74 -9.50
C ALA A 14 13.22 -78.01 -9.69
N ASP A 15 13.99 -78.61 -8.76
CA ASP A 15 14.04 -78.66 -7.27
C ASP A 15 15.34 -79.42 -6.87
N VAL A 16 15.56 -79.73 -5.58
CA VAL A 16 16.43 -80.77 -4.94
C VAL A 16 17.49 -80.24 -3.94
N SER A 17 17.45 -80.84 -2.73
CA SER A 17 18.37 -80.68 -1.58
C SER A 17 19.17 -81.98 -1.34
N PRO A 18 20.22 -82.03 -0.47
CA PRO A 18 20.00 -82.39 0.95
C PRO A 18 21.00 -81.83 2.00
N ALA A 19 20.72 -82.08 3.29
CA ALA A 19 21.54 -81.77 4.51
C ALA A 19 22.31 -83.05 5.02
N PRO A 20 22.77 -83.24 6.29
CA PRO A 20 22.86 -82.40 7.51
C PRO A 20 24.18 -82.56 8.38
N LEU A 21 24.22 -82.00 9.62
CA LEU A 21 24.93 -82.40 10.89
C LEU A 21 25.32 -81.14 11.75
N CYS A 22 25.63 -81.19 13.07
CA CYS A 22 24.87 -81.63 14.26
C CYS A 22 25.51 -81.07 15.58
N LEU A 23 24.70 -80.71 16.62
CA LEU A 23 25.07 -80.59 18.07
C LEU A 23 26.11 -79.49 18.52
N SER A 24 26.07 -78.85 19.71
CA SER A 24 25.27 -78.99 20.96
C SER A 24 25.33 -77.79 21.96
N ARG A 25 24.41 -77.80 22.95
CA ARG A 25 24.46 -77.30 24.37
C ARG A 25 24.26 -75.82 24.78
N CYS A 26 23.21 -75.65 25.60
CA CYS A 26 23.08 -74.86 26.87
C CYS A 26 23.25 -73.32 26.90
N ALA A 27 22.67 -72.56 27.85
CA ALA A 27 21.42 -72.64 28.64
C ALA A 27 21.32 -71.39 29.57
N SER A 28 20.25 -70.58 29.49
CA SER A 28 19.65 -69.83 30.62
C SER A 28 18.52 -68.89 30.17
N SER A 29 17.48 -68.76 30.98
CA SER A 29 16.28 -67.93 30.75
C SER A 29 16.38 -66.56 31.45
N PRO A 30 15.41 -65.65 31.20
CA PRO A 30 14.43 -65.44 32.26
C PRO A 30 12.97 -65.40 31.81
N VAL A 31 12.08 -65.65 32.77
CA VAL A 31 10.62 -65.78 32.61
C VAL A 31 9.94 -64.41 32.65
N TRP A 32 9.06 -64.13 31.69
CA TRP A 32 8.01 -63.10 31.81
C TRP A 32 6.62 -63.73 31.83
N ARG A 33 5.86 -63.42 32.88
CA ARG A 33 4.55 -64.00 33.19
C ARG A 33 3.46 -63.28 32.38
N ARG A 34 2.77 -64.00 31.48
CA ARG A 34 1.57 -63.47 30.79
C ARG A 34 0.39 -63.38 31.76
N GLU A 35 -0.07 -62.17 32.04
CA GLU A 35 -1.42 -61.95 32.57
C GLU A 35 -2.38 -61.67 31.41
N GLY A 36 -3.42 -62.49 31.27
CA GLY A 36 -4.38 -62.40 30.17
C GLY A 36 -5.40 -61.30 30.38
N MET A 37 -5.19 -60.14 29.78
CA MET A 37 -6.21 -59.08 29.74
C MET A 37 -7.29 -59.44 28.71
N THR A 38 -8.47 -59.85 29.19
CA THR A 38 -9.55 -60.35 28.33
C THR A 38 -10.05 -59.30 27.35
N MET A 39 -10.19 -59.69 26.08
CA MET A 39 -10.44 -58.82 24.92
C MET A 39 -11.66 -57.89 25.08
N HIS A 40 -12.66 -58.28 25.87
CA HIS A 40 -13.82 -57.46 26.23
C HIS A 40 -13.49 -56.19 27.03
N ARG A 41 -12.40 -56.15 27.82
CA ARG A 41 -12.00 -54.93 28.54
C ARG A 41 -11.42 -53.88 27.59
N ILE A 42 -10.62 -54.30 26.62
CA ILE A 42 -10.01 -53.42 25.62
C ILE A 42 -11.10 -52.74 24.78
N VAL A 43 -12.06 -53.51 24.24
CA VAL A 43 -13.17 -52.97 23.43
C VAL A 43 -14.02 -51.95 24.21
N ARG A 44 -14.29 -52.19 25.50
CA ARG A 44 -15.05 -51.25 26.35
C ARG A 44 -14.27 -49.96 26.63
N ILE A 45 -12.96 -50.04 26.82
CA ILE A 45 -12.11 -48.85 27.00
C ILE A 45 -12.05 -48.05 25.70
N SER A 46 -11.86 -48.70 24.54
CA SER A 46 -11.86 -48.03 23.23
C SER A 46 -13.18 -47.31 22.93
N LEU A 47 -14.33 -47.94 23.20
CA LEU A 47 -15.64 -47.30 23.03
C LEU A 47 -15.84 -46.09 23.96
N LEU A 48 -15.34 -46.16 25.20
CA LEU A 48 -15.46 -45.06 26.17
C LEU A 48 -14.54 -43.90 25.79
N VAL A 49 -13.34 -44.17 25.28
CA VAL A 49 -12.44 -43.15 24.70
C VAL A 49 -13.06 -42.48 23.48
N ILE A 50 -13.64 -43.25 22.55
CA ILE A 50 -14.32 -42.71 21.36
C ILE A 50 -15.53 -41.85 21.75
N ALA A 51 -16.32 -42.27 22.75
CA ALA A 51 -17.44 -41.49 23.26
C ALA A 51 -16.97 -40.18 23.92
N VAL A 52 -15.89 -40.19 24.70
CA VAL A 52 -15.30 -38.96 25.28
C VAL A 52 -14.79 -38.04 24.17
N VAL A 53 -14.07 -38.56 23.17
CA VAL A 53 -13.58 -37.76 22.02
C VAL A 53 -14.75 -37.13 21.25
N ALA A 54 -15.82 -37.89 20.99
CA ALA A 54 -17.03 -37.38 20.32
C ALA A 54 -17.75 -36.30 21.14
N VAL A 55 -17.81 -36.42 22.47
CA VAL A 55 -18.37 -35.38 23.35
C VAL A 55 -17.48 -34.14 23.39
N THR A 56 -16.15 -34.29 23.34
CA THR A 56 -15.23 -33.13 23.27
C THR A 56 -15.19 -32.46 21.91
N TRP A 57 -15.51 -33.16 20.82
CA TRP A 57 -15.65 -32.58 19.47
C TRP A 57 -17.07 -32.04 19.17
N GLY A 58 -18.07 -32.40 19.99
CA GLY A 58 -19.43 -31.87 19.87
C GLY A 58 -19.59 -30.42 20.36
N ILE A 59 -18.59 -29.87 21.06
CA ILE A 59 -18.58 -28.47 21.50
C ILE A 59 -17.81 -27.64 20.48
N LEU A 60 -18.47 -27.31 19.37
CA LEU A 60 -18.05 -26.17 18.56
C LEU A 60 -18.12 -24.92 19.45
N PRO A 61 -17.00 -24.21 19.70
CA PRO A 61 -17.12 -22.85 20.21
C PRO A 61 -17.86 -22.06 19.12
N LEU A 62 -18.97 -21.40 19.48
CA LEU A 62 -19.45 -20.32 18.64
C LEU A 62 -18.29 -19.33 18.54
N VAL A 63 -17.80 -19.13 17.33
CA VAL A 63 -16.84 -18.06 17.04
C VAL A 63 -17.59 -16.76 17.34
N ALA A 64 -17.33 -16.21 18.52
CA ALA A 64 -17.81 -14.89 18.87
C ALA A 64 -17.09 -13.92 17.93
N SER A 65 -17.79 -13.47 16.90
CA SER A 65 -17.35 -12.32 16.10
C SER A 65 -17.04 -11.21 17.09
N ALA A 66 -15.78 -10.77 17.14
CA ALA A 66 -15.41 -9.60 17.92
C ALA A 66 -16.25 -8.43 17.38
N ALA A 67 -17.21 -7.97 18.17
CA ALA A 67 -18.00 -6.80 17.81
C ALA A 67 -17.07 -5.60 17.79
N ASP A 68 -17.18 -4.74 16.78
CA ASP A 68 -16.44 -3.48 16.76
C ASP A 68 -16.72 -2.72 18.07
N PRO A 69 -15.70 -2.16 18.74
CA PRO A 69 -15.88 -1.60 20.08
C PRO A 69 -16.73 -0.31 20.05
N VAL A 70 -16.92 0.29 18.88
CA VAL A 70 -17.84 1.41 18.61
C VAL A 70 -18.46 1.22 17.24
N ARG A 71 -19.71 1.67 17.06
CA ARG A 71 -20.32 1.87 15.74
C ARG A 71 -20.31 3.36 15.39
N ILE A 72 -19.75 3.74 14.24
CA ILE A 72 -19.85 5.12 13.73
C ILE A 72 -21.22 5.29 13.06
N ASP A 73 -22.10 6.06 13.69
CA ASP A 73 -23.48 6.28 13.22
C ASP A 73 -23.54 7.34 12.12
N LYS A 74 -22.80 8.45 12.29
CA LYS A 74 -22.76 9.55 11.32
C LYS A 74 -21.40 10.26 11.31
N VAL A 75 -20.93 10.61 10.12
CA VAL A 75 -19.95 11.68 9.92
C VAL A 75 -20.62 12.81 9.14
N ASP A 76 -20.53 14.04 9.64
CA ASP A 76 -21.11 15.24 9.01
C ASP A 76 -20.03 16.32 8.89
N ALA A 77 -19.66 16.67 7.67
CA ALA A 77 -18.70 17.74 7.40
C ALA A 77 -19.40 18.93 6.74
N TYR A 78 -19.53 20.03 7.48
CA TYR A 78 -20.04 21.30 6.97
C TYR A 78 -18.85 22.20 6.65
N VAL A 79 -18.68 22.54 5.37
CA VAL A 79 -17.51 23.21 4.80
C VAL A 79 -17.95 24.51 4.15
N VAL A 80 -17.49 25.65 4.65
CA VAL A 80 -17.62 26.94 3.97
C VAL A 80 -16.37 27.16 3.15
N VAL A 81 -16.52 27.33 1.84
CA VAL A 81 -15.43 27.62 0.90
C VAL A 81 -15.33 29.13 0.74
N LEU A 82 -14.18 29.70 1.09
CA LEU A 82 -13.92 31.14 0.97
C LEU A 82 -13.38 31.47 -0.44
N ASN A 83 -13.61 32.70 -0.91
CA ASN A 83 -13.16 33.16 -2.24
C ASN A 83 -11.62 33.17 -2.42
N ASP A 84 -10.88 33.18 -1.31
CA ASP A 84 -9.41 33.02 -1.30
C ASP A 84 -8.95 31.55 -1.26
N GLY A 85 -9.88 30.61 -1.43
CA GLY A 85 -9.67 29.17 -1.51
C GLY A 85 -9.51 28.46 -0.16
N ARG A 86 -9.48 29.21 0.95
CA ARG A 86 -9.46 28.65 2.32
C ARG A 86 -10.81 28.03 2.70
N LEU A 87 -10.80 27.21 3.75
CA LEU A 87 -12.01 26.55 4.27
C LEU A 87 -12.26 26.91 5.74
N ASP A 88 -13.53 27.04 6.13
CA ASP A 88 -13.97 26.89 7.53
C ASP A 88 -14.79 25.60 7.63
N VAL A 89 -14.28 24.63 8.39
CA VAL A 89 -14.83 23.28 8.48
C VAL A 89 -15.36 23.03 9.89
N ARG A 90 -16.66 22.74 9.98
CA ARG A 90 -17.29 22.15 11.17
C ARG A 90 -17.51 20.66 10.90
N TYR A 91 -16.64 19.85 11.49
CA TYR A 91 -16.69 18.39 11.44
C TYR A 91 -17.43 17.85 12.67
N THR A 92 -18.41 16.97 12.46
CA THR A 92 -19.17 16.31 13.53
C THR A 92 -19.16 14.79 13.34
N LEU A 93 -18.76 14.06 14.38
CA LEU A 93 -18.73 12.60 14.45
C LEU A 93 -19.78 12.12 15.47
N THR A 94 -20.80 11.40 15.02
CA THR A 94 -21.76 10.71 15.88
C THR A 94 -21.43 9.22 15.94
N PHE A 95 -21.29 8.67 17.15
CA PHE A 95 -20.99 7.25 17.35
C PHE A 95 -21.74 6.66 18.54
N THR A 96 -22.01 5.36 18.48
CA THR A 96 -22.56 4.57 19.58
C THR A 96 -21.44 3.75 20.22
N GLU A 97 -21.25 3.93 21.53
CA GLU A 97 -20.33 3.13 22.35
C GLU A 97 -20.89 1.72 22.56
N LEU A 98 -20.12 0.70 22.23
CA LEU A 98 -20.50 -0.71 22.38
C LEU A 98 -19.75 -1.39 23.54
N GLU A 99 -18.73 -0.73 24.10
CA GLU A 99 -18.01 -1.15 25.31
C GLU A 99 -18.28 -0.20 26.48
N SER A 100 -17.34 0.07 27.37
CA SER A 100 -17.48 1.08 28.44
C SER A 100 -16.13 1.58 28.92
N GLY A 101 -16.09 2.84 29.35
CA GLY A 101 -14.89 3.43 29.93
C GLY A 101 -13.93 4.06 28.91
N ARG A 102 -14.32 4.25 27.65
CA ARG A 102 -13.48 4.93 26.66
C ARG A 102 -13.39 6.41 27.01
N SER A 103 -12.17 6.90 27.19
CA SER A 103 -11.88 8.31 27.52
C SER A 103 -11.28 9.09 26.35
N LYS A 104 -11.12 8.49 25.17
CA LYS A 104 -10.51 9.14 24.00
C LYS A 104 -10.85 8.49 22.66
N ILE A 105 -10.53 9.21 21.59
CA ILE A 105 -10.28 8.70 20.23
C ILE A 105 -8.76 8.75 20.02
N SER A 106 -8.14 7.62 19.71
CA SER A 106 -6.68 7.52 19.60
C SER A 106 -6.07 8.33 18.45
N ALA A 107 -6.78 8.50 17.33
CA ALA A 107 -6.38 9.36 16.22
C ALA A 107 -7.58 9.95 15.47
N LEU A 108 -7.59 11.27 15.27
CA LEU A 108 -8.46 12.01 14.37
C LEU A 108 -7.60 12.77 13.34
N GLY A 109 -7.84 12.52 12.05
CA GLY A 109 -7.06 13.07 10.94
C GLY A 109 -7.06 12.18 9.68
N PRO A 110 -6.23 12.50 8.68
CA PRO A 110 -5.23 13.57 8.70
C PRO A 110 -5.83 14.96 8.44
N PHE A 111 -5.33 15.97 9.14
CA PHE A 111 -5.64 17.38 8.88
C PHE A 111 -4.73 17.96 7.79
N PRO A 112 -5.18 18.95 6.99
CA PRO A 112 -4.30 19.72 6.10
C PRO A 112 -3.15 20.37 6.86
N ARG A 113 -1.97 20.50 6.22
CA ARG A 113 -0.74 20.96 6.90
C ARG A 113 -0.87 22.33 7.56
N GLU A 114 -1.57 23.26 6.92
CA GLU A 114 -1.82 24.61 7.41
C GLU A 114 -3.29 24.72 7.79
N HIS A 115 -3.57 24.54 9.08
CA HIS A 115 -4.92 24.63 9.62
C HIS A 115 -4.87 25.15 11.07
N THR A 116 -5.96 25.78 11.50
CA THR A 116 -6.11 26.31 12.86
C THR A 116 -7.35 25.71 13.50
N ILE A 117 -7.20 25.03 14.64
CA ILE A 117 -8.32 24.56 15.44
C ILE A 117 -9.02 25.77 16.09
N VAL A 118 -10.30 25.96 15.78
CA VAL A 118 -11.14 27.03 16.32
C VAL A 118 -11.83 26.58 17.62
N SER A 119 -12.36 25.36 17.65
CA SER A 119 -12.95 24.77 18.85
C SER A 119 -13.10 23.25 18.76
N ALA A 120 -13.19 22.60 19.91
CA ALA A 120 -13.60 21.19 20.02
C ALA A 120 -14.56 21.02 21.21
N SER A 121 -15.60 20.21 21.04
CA SER A 121 -16.57 19.90 22.11
C SER A 121 -17.20 18.53 21.91
N GLY A 122 -17.78 17.99 22.98
CA GLY A 122 -18.51 16.73 22.96
C GLY A 122 -19.93 16.88 23.50
N LYS A 123 -20.83 16.00 23.08
CA LYS A 123 -22.19 15.88 23.61
C LYS A 123 -22.54 14.40 23.72
N GLY A 124 -23.18 14.01 24.82
CA GLY A 124 -23.60 12.63 25.08
C GLY A 124 -24.90 12.58 25.88
N PRO A 125 -25.26 11.43 26.47
CA PRO A 125 -26.53 11.25 27.18
C PRO A 125 -26.69 12.17 28.40
N ASP A 126 -25.58 12.54 29.05
CA ASP A 126 -25.55 13.45 30.20
C ASP A 126 -25.47 14.95 29.81
N GLY A 127 -25.51 15.28 28.51
CA GLY A 127 -25.37 16.64 27.98
C GLY A 127 -24.01 16.92 27.34
N VAL A 128 -23.63 18.20 27.28
CA VAL A 128 -22.35 18.68 26.71
C VAL A 128 -21.19 18.40 27.67
N PHE A 129 -20.04 18.01 27.13
CA PHE A 129 -18.80 17.76 27.87
C PHE A 129 -17.57 18.33 27.14
N THR A 130 -16.49 18.57 27.90
CA THR A 130 -15.26 19.12 27.34
C THR A 130 -14.49 18.08 26.52
N VAL A 131 -14.01 18.50 25.36
CA VAL A 131 -13.11 17.71 24.51
C VAL A 131 -11.80 18.46 24.37
N THR A 132 -10.67 17.79 24.60
CA THR A 132 -9.33 18.39 24.41
C THR A 132 -8.55 17.63 23.35
N LEU A 133 -8.05 18.36 22.35
CA LEU A 133 -7.16 17.83 21.32
C LEU A 133 -5.71 17.90 21.81
N GLN A 134 -4.95 16.82 21.60
CA GLN A 134 -3.54 16.73 21.96
C GLN A 134 -2.74 16.11 20.81
N GLY A 135 -1.48 16.52 20.64
CA GLY A 135 -0.67 16.18 19.48
C GLY A 135 -0.80 17.22 18.37
N GLY A 136 -0.95 16.77 17.13
CA GLY A 136 -0.93 17.62 15.93
C GLY A 136 0.47 17.85 15.34
N PRO A 137 0.57 18.54 14.19
CA PRO A 137 -0.56 19.12 13.45
C PRO A 137 -1.32 18.09 12.60
N GLU A 138 -0.67 17.07 12.06
CA GLU A 138 -1.33 16.19 11.07
C GLU A 138 -2.43 15.30 11.65
N THR A 139 -2.37 14.93 12.94
CA THR A 139 -3.35 14.07 13.61
C THR A 139 -3.43 14.40 15.10
N TYR A 140 -4.64 14.39 15.65
CA TYR A 140 -4.90 14.70 17.07
C TYR A 140 -5.47 13.49 17.82
N GLN A 141 -5.00 13.25 19.05
CA GLN A 141 -5.73 12.45 20.02
C GLN A 141 -6.86 13.30 20.61
N VAL A 142 -8.08 12.78 20.58
CA VAL A 142 -9.27 13.47 21.11
C VAL A 142 -9.56 12.93 22.50
N ASN A 143 -9.35 13.72 23.56
CA ASN A 143 -9.61 13.28 24.93
C ASN A 143 -10.97 13.78 25.42
N PHE A 144 -11.72 12.91 26.10
CA PHE A 144 -13.01 13.21 26.70
C PHE A 144 -12.83 13.55 28.18
N GLU A 145 -13.53 14.58 28.67
CA GLU A 145 -13.59 14.92 30.10
C GLU A 145 -14.08 13.75 30.98
N LYS A 146 -14.99 12.92 30.44
CA LYS A 146 -15.65 11.81 31.15
C LYS A 146 -15.67 10.57 30.24
N PRO A 147 -15.49 9.36 30.79
CA PRO A 147 -15.57 8.13 30.01
C PRO A 147 -16.97 7.85 29.45
N THR A 148 -17.02 7.22 28.28
CA THR A 148 -18.26 6.73 27.65
C THR A 148 -18.88 5.54 28.40
N ARG A 149 -20.17 5.29 28.15
CA ARG A 149 -20.97 4.19 28.71
C ARG A 149 -21.53 3.31 27.59
N ASN A 150 -21.68 2.01 27.84
CA ASN A 150 -22.28 1.06 26.88
C ASN A 150 -23.67 1.51 26.44
N GLY A 151 -23.94 1.46 25.13
CA GLY A 151 -25.19 1.89 24.51
C GLY A 151 -25.38 3.41 24.46
N GLY A 152 -24.44 4.19 24.99
CA GLY A 152 -24.46 5.66 24.90
C GLY A 152 -24.11 6.12 23.49
N GLN A 153 -24.91 7.04 22.95
CA GLN A 153 -24.57 7.78 21.73
C GLN A 153 -23.87 9.08 22.07
N TYR A 154 -22.79 9.37 21.35
CA TYR A 154 -21.92 10.52 21.56
C TYR A 154 -21.69 11.26 20.25
N GLU A 155 -21.66 12.59 20.32
CA GLU A 155 -21.33 13.51 19.23
C GLU A 155 -20.03 14.24 19.60
N ILE A 156 -19.04 14.23 18.70
CA ILE A 156 -17.81 15.02 18.82
C ILE A 156 -17.79 16.06 17.71
N LEU A 157 -17.72 17.33 18.08
CA LEU A 157 -17.63 18.46 17.16
C LEU A 157 -16.21 19.03 17.20
N VAL A 158 -15.60 19.21 16.03
CA VAL A 158 -14.34 19.93 15.84
C VAL A 158 -14.54 20.97 14.76
N ARG A 159 -14.28 22.24 15.07
CA ARG A 159 -14.24 23.34 14.10
C ARG A 159 -12.79 23.74 13.85
N TYR A 160 -12.40 23.86 12.59
CA TYR A 160 -11.07 24.28 12.19
C TYR A 160 -11.11 25.05 10.86
N THR A 161 -10.19 25.99 10.68
CA THR A 161 -9.94 26.62 9.38
C THR A 161 -8.79 25.92 8.66
N VAL A 162 -8.82 25.89 7.34
CA VAL A 162 -7.66 25.54 6.50
C VAL A 162 -7.09 26.86 5.97
N ASP A 163 -5.84 27.13 6.29
CA ASP A 163 -5.27 28.48 6.22
C ASP A 163 -4.54 28.77 4.90
N SER A 164 -4.35 27.75 4.05
CA SER A 164 -4.04 27.88 2.61
C SER A 164 -5.23 27.55 1.72
N SER A 165 -5.12 27.93 0.44
CA SER A 165 -6.06 27.50 -0.60
C SER A 165 -6.01 26.00 -0.78
N VAL A 166 -7.16 25.32 -0.78
CA VAL A 166 -7.23 23.86 -1.03
C VAL A 166 -7.36 23.49 -2.50
N PHE A 167 -7.33 24.46 -3.42
CA PHE A 167 -7.69 24.25 -4.82
C PHE A 167 -6.47 24.04 -5.73
N ASP A 168 -6.53 22.99 -6.54
CA ASP A 168 -5.57 22.73 -7.62
C ASP A 168 -5.99 23.51 -8.89
N GLU A 169 -5.03 24.08 -9.60
CA GLU A 169 -5.29 24.69 -10.91
C GLU A 169 -5.56 23.63 -11.96
N THR A 170 -6.58 23.86 -12.79
CA THR A 170 -6.87 23.01 -13.95
C THR A 170 -7.49 23.85 -15.07
N THR A 171 -7.57 23.27 -16.27
CA THR A 171 -8.21 23.90 -17.42
C THR A 171 -9.24 22.96 -18.03
N VAL A 172 -10.40 23.50 -18.39
CA VAL A 172 -11.47 22.76 -19.09
C VAL A 172 -11.89 23.58 -20.30
N ASN A 173 -11.77 22.99 -21.49
CA ASN A 173 -12.03 23.66 -22.77
C ASN A 173 -11.29 25.02 -22.92
N GLY A 174 -10.05 25.09 -22.42
CA GLY A 174 -9.22 26.30 -22.45
C GLY A 174 -9.60 27.40 -21.44
N LYS A 175 -10.65 27.20 -20.62
CA LYS A 175 -11.02 28.12 -19.53
C LYS A 175 -10.32 27.73 -18.22
N PRO A 176 -9.95 28.69 -17.37
CA PRO A 176 -9.34 28.41 -16.06
C PRO A 176 -10.38 27.90 -15.06
N TYR A 177 -10.03 26.82 -14.36
CA TYR A 177 -10.85 26.17 -13.34
C TYR A 177 -10.02 25.85 -12.09
N ARG A 178 -10.72 25.55 -11.00
CA ARG A 178 -10.17 25.22 -9.69
C ARG A 178 -10.78 23.92 -9.20
N ALA A 179 -9.97 22.87 -9.10
CA ALA A 179 -10.41 21.56 -8.61
C ALA A 179 -10.28 21.50 -7.08
N ILE A 180 -11.31 21.01 -6.37
CA ILE A 180 -11.22 20.91 -4.91
C ILE A 180 -10.26 19.79 -4.47
N GLY A 181 -9.23 20.16 -3.71
CA GLY A 181 -8.22 19.27 -3.16
C GLY A 181 -8.43 18.91 -1.68
N TRP A 182 -9.68 18.83 -1.22
CA TRP A 182 -10.03 18.53 0.17
C TRP A 182 -11.02 17.36 0.28
N ALA A 183 -10.85 16.53 1.31
CA ALA A 183 -11.75 15.43 1.65
C ALA A 183 -11.90 15.29 3.18
N PRO A 184 -13.03 14.76 3.68
CA PRO A 184 -13.21 14.39 5.08
C PRO A 184 -12.32 13.19 5.48
N PHE A 185 -12.11 13.03 6.78
CA PHE A 185 -11.26 11.98 7.33
C PHE A 185 -11.72 10.55 6.98
N GLN A 186 -10.76 9.70 6.66
CA GLN A 186 -10.93 8.26 6.48
C GLN A 186 -10.96 7.56 7.84
N TRP A 187 -11.83 6.57 8.04
CA TRP A 187 -11.95 5.84 9.30
C TRP A 187 -11.58 4.35 9.16
N ALA A 188 -10.95 3.81 10.20
CA ALA A 188 -10.61 2.39 10.29
C ALA A 188 -11.83 1.49 10.50
N LEU A 189 -12.94 2.06 10.99
CA LEU A 189 -14.23 1.41 11.18
C LEU A 189 -15.19 1.78 10.04
N PRO A 190 -16.19 0.94 9.71
CA PRO A 190 -17.25 1.31 8.78
C PRO A 190 -18.11 2.46 9.34
N ILE A 191 -18.68 3.26 8.43
CA ILE A 191 -19.51 4.43 8.75
C ILE A 191 -20.91 4.19 8.21
N VAL A 192 -21.93 4.21 9.08
CA VAL A 192 -23.32 3.98 8.68
C VAL A 192 -23.82 5.06 7.71
N ARG A 193 -23.45 6.32 7.92
CA ARG A 193 -23.76 7.44 7.04
C ARG A 193 -22.67 8.52 7.07
N GLN A 194 -22.24 8.98 5.90
CA GLN A 194 -21.39 10.16 5.77
C GLN A 194 -22.08 11.23 4.91
N GLU A 195 -22.10 12.46 5.42
CA GLU A 195 -22.66 13.64 4.77
C GLU A 195 -21.60 14.74 4.67
N ILE A 196 -21.59 15.42 3.52
CA ILE A 196 -20.72 16.58 3.28
C ILE A 196 -21.59 17.69 2.71
N ARG A 197 -21.46 18.89 3.27
CA ARG A 197 -22.14 20.11 2.83
C ARG A 197 -21.11 21.17 2.51
N TYR A 198 -20.96 21.52 1.24
CA TYR A 198 -20.15 22.65 0.81
C TYR A 198 -21.05 23.87 0.60
N VAL A 199 -20.68 25.01 1.19
CA VAL A 199 -21.18 26.33 0.78
C VAL A 199 -20.13 26.91 -0.15
N LEU A 200 -20.49 27.16 -1.41
CA LEU A 200 -19.55 27.60 -2.46
C LEU A 200 -19.56 29.13 -2.59
N PRO A 201 -18.45 29.77 -3.02
CA PRO A 201 -18.35 31.22 -3.22
C PRO A 201 -19.04 31.68 -4.53
N ILE A 202 -20.16 31.05 -4.88
CA ILE A 202 -20.95 31.31 -6.08
C ILE A 202 -22.30 31.88 -5.62
N GLU A 203 -22.57 33.13 -5.98
CA GLU A 203 -23.78 33.84 -5.59
C GLU A 203 -24.97 33.45 -6.48
N LEU A 204 -26.09 33.08 -5.86
CA LEU A 204 -27.36 32.82 -6.52
C LEU A 204 -28.25 34.08 -6.51
N PRO A 205 -29.15 34.23 -7.49
CA PRO A 205 -30.21 35.24 -7.44
C PRO A 205 -30.96 35.22 -6.11
N ALA A 206 -31.08 36.38 -5.45
CA ALA A 206 -31.62 36.50 -4.09
C ALA A 206 -33.10 36.10 -3.93
N ASN A 207 -33.82 35.85 -5.03
CA ASN A 207 -35.17 35.30 -5.03
C ASN A 207 -35.21 33.76 -4.94
N ILE A 208 -34.07 33.08 -5.03
CA ILE A 208 -33.95 31.64 -4.83
C ILE A 208 -33.73 31.40 -3.33
N THR A 209 -34.71 30.81 -2.66
CA THR A 209 -34.72 30.60 -1.20
C THR A 209 -35.01 29.16 -0.81
N GLN A 210 -35.56 28.34 -1.71
CA GLN A 210 -35.86 26.93 -1.48
C GLN A 210 -34.94 26.01 -2.30
N PRO A 211 -34.59 24.80 -1.81
CA PRO A 211 -33.81 23.83 -2.57
C PRO A 211 -34.39 23.48 -3.95
N GLU A 212 -35.72 23.41 -4.06
CA GLU A 212 -36.44 23.06 -5.28
C GLU A 212 -36.37 24.14 -6.37
N GLU A 213 -35.93 25.36 -6.02
CA GLU A 213 -35.74 26.48 -6.95
C GLU A 213 -34.35 26.48 -7.60
N VAL A 214 -33.43 25.62 -7.15
CA VAL A 214 -32.08 25.45 -7.74
C VAL A 214 -32.15 24.35 -8.81
N THR A 215 -32.53 24.73 -10.02
CA THR A 215 -32.61 23.81 -11.16
C THR A 215 -31.24 23.55 -11.79
N ASP A 216 -31.15 22.47 -12.59
CA ASP A 216 -29.91 22.13 -13.30
C ASP A 216 -29.45 23.26 -14.23
N GLU A 217 -30.37 23.98 -14.90
CA GLU A 217 -30.03 25.11 -15.76
C GLU A 217 -29.40 26.28 -14.98
N ILE A 218 -29.83 26.50 -13.73
CA ILE A 218 -29.25 27.53 -12.86
C ILE A 218 -27.83 27.12 -12.45
N VAL A 219 -27.61 25.84 -12.12
CA VAL A 219 -26.29 25.31 -11.76
C VAL A 219 -25.35 25.32 -12.95
N ASP A 220 -25.78 24.86 -14.12
CA ASP A 220 -25.01 24.89 -15.37
C ASP A 220 -24.61 26.32 -15.76
N ALA A 221 -25.50 27.31 -15.54
CA ALA A 221 -25.20 28.72 -15.77
C ALA A 221 -24.11 29.28 -14.84
N THR A 222 -23.87 28.67 -13.67
CA THR A 222 -22.72 29.03 -12.80
C THR A 222 -21.39 28.49 -13.30
N GLY A 223 -21.40 27.57 -14.27
CA GLY A 223 -20.21 26.88 -14.74
C GLY A 223 -19.62 25.87 -13.74
N LEU A 224 -20.32 25.52 -12.66
CA LEU A 224 -19.90 24.45 -11.74
C LEU A 224 -19.86 23.10 -12.48
N LEU A 225 -18.69 22.49 -12.60
CA LEU A 225 -18.55 21.17 -13.23
C LEU A 225 -18.36 20.08 -12.18
N VAL A 226 -18.91 18.89 -12.41
CA VAL A 226 -18.83 17.74 -11.49
C VAL A 226 -18.39 16.48 -12.23
N GLU A 227 -17.56 15.64 -11.59
CA GLU A 227 -17.34 14.26 -12.08
C GLU A 227 -18.53 13.35 -11.69
N ASP A 228 -18.52 12.10 -12.15
CA ASP A 228 -19.51 11.06 -11.86
C ASP A 228 -20.04 11.08 -10.40
N THR A 229 -21.33 11.40 -10.30
CA THR A 229 -22.11 11.49 -9.07
C THR A 229 -22.84 10.19 -8.72
N SER A 230 -22.92 9.22 -9.64
CA SER A 230 -23.70 7.97 -9.47
C SER A 230 -23.20 7.09 -8.31
N ARG A 231 -21.94 7.28 -7.90
CA ARG A 231 -21.31 6.62 -6.75
C ARG A 231 -21.77 7.14 -5.38
N PHE A 232 -22.68 8.12 -5.31
CA PHE A 232 -23.22 8.70 -4.07
C PHE A 232 -24.72 8.43 -3.93
N ASP A 233 -25.19 8.15 -2.71
CA ASP A 233 -26.61 7.86 -2.43
C ASP A 233 -27.51 9.11 -2.35
N ARG A 234 -26.91 10.30 -2.42
CA ARG A 234 -27.59 11.58 -2.66
C ARG A 234 -26.58 12.63 -3.11
N TRP A 235 -26.94 13.38 -4.15
CA TRP A 235 -26.28 14.58 -4.64
C TRP A 235 -27.36 15.63 -4.86
N VAL A 236 -27.30 16.78 -4.18
CA VAL A 236 -28.35 17.82 -4.23
C VAL A 236 -27.71 19.20 -4.13
N TYR A 237 -28.13 20.12 -4.99
CA TYR A 237 -27.83 21.54 -4.87
C TYR A 237 -28.92 22.25 -4.07
N PHE A 238 -28.56 23.28 -3.31
CA PHE A 238 -29.51 24.05 -2.50
C PHE A 238 -28.98 25.47 -2.23
N PRO A 239 -29.84 26.45 -1.94
CA PRO A 239 -29.41 27.79 -1.53
C PRO A 239 -29.05 27.81 -0.04
N THR A 240 -27.95 28.46 0.32
CA THR A 240 -27.65 28.87 1.70
C THR A 240 -27.69 30.39 1.79
N PRO A 241 -28.77 30.98 2.35
CA PRO A 241 -28.81 32.39 2.67
C PRO A 241 -27.78 32.77 3.74
N ASP A 242 -27.08 33.87 3.53
CA ASP A 242 -26.21 34.50 4.51
C ASP A 242 -26.92 35.73 5.10
N GLU A 243 -27.42 35.58 6.32
CA GLU A 243 -28.14 36.64 7.06
C GLU A 243 -27.30 37.90 7.30
N GLN A 244 -25.96 37.82 7.27
CA GLN A 244 -25.09 38.97 7.53
C GLN A 244 -24.90 39.85 6.30
N THR A 245 -24.80 39.24 5.11
CA THR A 245 -24.58 39.97 3.85
C THR A 245 -25.85 40.13 3.00
N GLY A 246 -26.91 39.38 3.31
CA GLY A 246 -28.14 39.31 2.51
C GLY A 246 -27.99 38.53 1.20
N LYS A 247 -26.83 37.89 0.98
CA LYS A 247 -26.54 37.09 -0.22
C LYS A 247 -27.09 35.67 -0.08
N VAL A 248 -27.30 35.01 -1.21
CA VAL A 248 -27.60 33.58 -1.27
C VAL A 248 -26.45 32.87 -1.96
N TRP A 249 -25.92 31.82 -1.35
CA TRP A 249 -24.77 31.06 -1.86
C TRP A 249 -25.20 29.68 -2.37
N LEU A 250 -24.74 29.30 -3.56
CA LEU A 250 -24.91 27.94 -4.06
C LEU A 250 -24.21 26.95 -3.14
N SER A 251 -24.95 25.92 -2.72
CA SER A 251 -24.43 24.89 -1.82
C SER A 251 -24.67 23.50 -2.37
N LEU A 252 -23.77 22.58 -2.03
CA LEU A 252 -23.76 21.20 -2.49
C LEU A 252 -23.84 20.25 -1.29
N PHE A 253 -24.86 19.41 -1.28
CA PHE A 253 -25.04 18.30 -0.34
C PHE A 253 -24.67 16.97 -1.01
N VAL A 254 -23.74 16.24 -0.41
CA VAL A 254 -23.34 14.89 -0.84
C VAL A 254 -23.52 13.92 0.32
N ARG A 255 -24.14 12.76 0.08
CA ARG A 255 -24.28 11.68 1.08
C ARG A 255 -23.81 10.35 0.53
N LYS A 256 -23.20 9.55 1.39
CA LYS A 256 -22.98 8.13 1.18
C LYS A 256 -23.35 7.32 2.43
N ASP A 257 -24.15 6.28 2.24
CA ASP A 257 -24.56 5.35 3.29
C ASP A 257 -23.71 4.06 3.24
N ASN A 258 -23.51 3.40 4.37
CA ASN A 258 -22.75 2.15 4.52
C ASN A 258 -21.33 2.22 3.94
N LEU A 259 -20.57 3.28 4.28
CA LEU A 259 -19.18 3.42 3.88
C LEU A 259 -18.33 2.32 4.56
N ARG A 260 -17.54 1.60 3.78
CA ARG A 260 -16.71 0.49 4.30
C ARG A 260 -15.56 1.01 5.16
N ALA A 261 -15.05 0.17 6.06
CA ALA A 261 -13.80 0.41 6.76
C ALA A 261 -12.68 0.79 5.76
N ASN A 262 -11.93 1.84 6.07
CA ASN A 262 -10.88 2.41 5.23
C ASN A 262 -11.33 2.89 3.83
N GLN A 263 -12.63 3.12 3.59
CA GLN A 263 -13.10 3.72 2.34
C GLN A 263 -13.12 5.25 2.44
N THR A 264 -12.66 5.93 1.38
CA THR A 264 -12.74 7.39 1.26
C THR A 264 -13.99 7.83 0.49
N MET A 265 -14.49 9.02 0.83
CA MET A 265 -15.58 9.70 0.13
C MET A 265 -15.06 11.07 -0.32
N VAL A 266 -14.62 11.15 -1.58
CA VAL A 266 -14.06 12.36 -2.18
C VAL A 266 -14.99 12.84 -3.30
N PRO A 267 -15.89 13.81 -3.02
CA PRO A 267 -16.58 14.57 -4.06
C PRO A 267 -15.56 15.26 -4.97
N LYS A 268 -15.85 15.32 -6.25
CA LYS A 268 -14.96 15.95 -7.23
C LYS A 268 -15.78 16.93 -8.07
N PHE A 269 -15.43 18.20 -7.93
CA PHE A 269 -16.05 19.28 -8.66
C PHE A 269 -15.02 20.38 -8.94
N TYR A 270 -15.34 21.20 -9.93
CA TYR A 270 -14.48 22.26 -10.46
C TYR A 270 -15.26 23.57 -10.47
N ILE A 271 -14.70 24.58 -9.82
CA ILE A 271 -15.25 25.94 -9.78
C ILE A 271 -14.53 26.78 -10.85
N PRO A 272 -15.22 27.64 -11.63
CA PRO A 272 -14.56 28.58 -12.52
C PRO A 272 -13.57 29.49 -11.77
N GLY A 273 -12.41 29.76 -12.39
CA GLY A 273 -11.32 30.55 -11.77
C GLY A 273 -11.66 32.02 -11.46
N GLU A 274 -12.85 32.50 -11.84
CA GLU A 274 -13.35 33.83 -11.48
C GLU A 274 -13.88 33.91 -10.04
N PHE A 275 -14.35 32.79 -9.47
CA PHE A 275 -14.85 32.73 -8.09
C PHE A 275 -13.74 32.45 -7.06
N ILE A 276 -12.68 31.75 -7.49
CA ILE A 276 -11.50 31.43 -6.66
C ILE A 276 -10.24 31.75 -7.48
N THR A 277 -9.60 32.87 -7.15
CA THR A 277 -8.43 33.37 -7.86
C THR A 277 -7.12 32.72 -7.41
N THR A 278 -7.11 32.06 -6.25
CA THR A 278 -5.93 31.41 -5.65
C THR A 278 -5.81 29.94 -6.06
N THR A 279 -4.65 29.37 -5.77
CA THR A 279 -4.28 27.94 -5.91
C THR A 279 -3.50 27.50 -4.67
N LYS A 280 -3.29 26.19 -4.47
CA LYS A 280 -2.39 25.66 -3.41
C LYS A 280 -0.98 26.27 -3.43
N GLU A 281 -0.51 26.74 -4.58
CA GLU A 281 0.80 27.37 -4.76
C GLU A 281 0.79 28.88 -4.45
N THR A 282 -0.39 29.48 -4.29
CA THR A 282 -0.53 30.90 -3.97
C THR A 282 -0.19 31.12 -2.49
N ALA A 283 0.99 31.67 -2.22
CA ALA A 283 1.42 32.02 -0.87
C ALA A 283 0.50 33.10 -0.25
N ILE A 284 -0.40 32.68 0.64
CA ILE A 284 -1.28 33.59 1.38
C ILE A 284 -0.48 34.19 2.55
N LEU A 285 -0.39 35.52 2.61
CA LEU A 285 0.24 36.23 3.72
C LEU A 285 -0.63 36.14 4.99
N LEU A 286 -0.45 35.05 5.74
CA LEU A 286 -1.10 34.85 7.04
C LEU A 286 -0.67 35.93 8.03
N LYS A 287 -1.64 36.70 8.51
CA LYS A 287 -1.42 37.72 9.53
C LYS A 287 -1.47 37.06 10.91
N GLN A 288 -0.29 36.95 11.51
CA GLN A 288 0.05 36.43 12.85
C GLN A 288 0.36 34.92 12.93
N PRO A 289 1.46 34.54 13.60
CA PRO A 289 1.80 33.14 13.85
C PRO A 289 1.00 32.56 15.02
N THR A 290 0.65 31.28 14.91
CA THR A 290 0.15 30.45 16.02
C THR A 290 1.11 30.52 17.20
N PRO A 291 0.65 30.82 18.43
CA PRO A 291 1.52 30.81 19.60
C PRO A 291 2.04 29.39 19.86
N ALA A 292 3.35 29.28 20.09
CA ALA A 292 3.99 28.01 20.43
C ALA A 292 3.41 27.42 21.73
N PRO A 293 3.41 26.09 21.91
CA PRO A 293 2.93 25.48 23.14
C PRO A 293 3.72 25.96 24.36
N THR A 294 3.03 26.59 25.32
CA THR A 294 3.62 26.99 26.60
C THR A 294 3.99 25.74 27.39
N GLU A 295 5.29 25.49 27.57
CA GLU A 295 5.76 24.52 28.57
C GLU A 295 5.26 24.94 29.97
N PRO A 296 4.74 24.00 30.80
CA PRO A 296 4.38 24.32 32.17
C PRO A 296 5.63 24.68 32.96
N ALA A 297 5.63 25.90 33.54
CA ALA A 297 6.74 26.42 34.32
C ALA A 297 7.18 25.47 35.44
N GLY A 298 8.50 25.38 35.64
CA GLY A 298 9.11 24.48 36.62
C GLY A 298 8.55 24.67 38.03
N PHE A 299 8.23 23.55 38.69
CA PHE A 299 7.76 23.55 40.06
C PHE A 299 8.86 24.07 41.00
N MET A 300 8.49 24.94 41.94
CA MET A 300 9.43 25.63 42.82
C MET A 300 10.32 24.66 43.60
N GLY A 301 11.63 24.94 43.63
CA GLY A 301 12.51 24.39 44.64
C GLY A 301 12.18 24.99 46.01
N PHE A 302 11.83 24.16 46.99
CA PHE A 302 11.73 24.60 48.39
C PHE A 302 13.11 24.59 49.04
N THR A 303 13.50 25.75 49.57
CA THR A 303 14.80 25.98 50.20
C THR A 303 14.90 25.32 51.57
N SER A 304 16.09 24.79 51.87
CA SER A 304 16.45 24.29 53.19
C SER A 304 16.68 25.44 54.19
N SER A 305 15.74 25.67 55.10
CA SER A 305 16.04 26.30 56.39
C SER A 305 14.91 26.04 57.38
N GLU A 306 15.30 25.84 58.64
CA GLU A 306 14.40 25.79 59.81
C GLU A 306 13.45 24.58 59.87
N TRP A 307 13.77 23.64 60.76
CA TRP A 307 12.98 23.39 61.98
C TRP A 307 13.82 22.52 62.93
N ARG A 308 14.70 23.21 63.69
CA ARG A 308 15.50 22.62 64.78
C ARG A 308 15.06 23.22 66.11
N SER A 309 13.98 22.69 66.66
CA SER A 309 13.61 22.85 68.07
C SER A 309 12.70 21.71 68.51
N LEU A 310 12.69 21.41 69.80
CA LEU A 310 11.81 20.42 70.44
C LEU A 310 12.03 18.94 70.06
N ARG A 311 13.29 18.50 70.14
CA ARG A 311 13.58 17.21 70.78
C ARG A 311 13.34 17.36 72.28
N THR A 312 12.38 16.62 72.86
CA THR A 312 12.43 15.91 74.17
C THR A 312 11.00 15.60 74.66
N GLY A 313 10.65 14.31 74.76
CA GLY A 313 9.37 13.87 75.32
C GLY A 313 9.05 12.40 75.02
N ALA A 314 9.39 11.50 75.96
CA ALA A 314 8.89 10.12 76.14
C ALA A 314 8.50 9.32 74.85
N PHE A 315 9.34 8.41 74.35
CA PHE A 315 9.37 7.02 74.86
C PHE A 315 8.02 6.53 75.44
N CYS A 316 7.17 5.93 74.59
CA CYS A 316 6.37 4.71 74.87
C CYS A 316 5.40 4.28 73.73
N PHE A 317 5.05 5.16 72.78
CA PHE A 317 4.04 4.85 71.73
C PHE A 317 4.59 4.54 70.32
N GLY A 318 5.91 4.59 70.10
CA GLY A 318 6.49 4.46 68.75
C GLY A 318 6.41 3.05 68.15
N ILE A 319 6.45 2.00 68.98
CA ILE A 319 6.52 0.59 68.52
C ILE A 319 5.23 0.10 67.83
N PRO A 320 4.01 0.31 68.36
CA PRO A 320 2.80 -0.14 67.66
C PRO A 320 2.55 0.62 66.35
N ILE A 321 2.94 1.90 66.26
CA ILE A 321 2.74 2.72 65.05
C ILE A 321 3.70 2.28 63.94
N THR A 322 4.98 2.03 64.26
CA THR A 322 5.93 1.52 63.27
C THR A 322 5.58 0.11 62.80
N LEU A 323 5.11 -0.79 63.69
CA LEU A 323 4.60 -2.10 63.30
C LEU A 323 3.35 -2.01 62.41
N ALA A 324 2.40 -1.12 62.73
CA ALA A 324 1.21 -0.92 61.90
C ALA A 324 1.58 -0.45 60.48
N VAL A 325 2.49 0.53 60.36
CA VAL A 325 2.98 1.03 59.06
C VAL A 325 3.79 -0.05 58.31
N LEU A 326 4.59 -0.86 58.99
CA LEU A 326 5.33 -1.97 58.39
C LEU A 326 4.37 -3.07 57.87
N ILE A 327 3.33 -3.41 58.63
CA ILE A 327 2.32 -4.39 58.21
C ILE A 327 1.50 -3.87 57.02
N LEU A 328 1.14 -2.58 57.02
CA LEU A 328 0.38 -1.96 55.93
C LEU A 328 1.23 -1.86 54.64
N THR A 329 2.52 -1.54 54.75
CA THR A 329 3.46 -1.57 53.60
C THR A 329 3.73 -2.99 53.11
N VAL A 330 3.85 -4.00 53.98
CA VAL A 330 3.99 -5.42 53.56
C VAL A 330 2.69 -5.96 52.92
N LEU A 331 1.52 -5.52 53.37
CA LEU A 331 0.24 -5.87 52.74
C LEU A 331 0.05 -5.16 51.39
N ALA A 332 0.52 -3.92 51.25
CA ALA A 332 0.47 -3.16 49.99
C ALA A 332 1.51 -3.64 48.96
N THR A 333 2.65 -4.17 49.39
CA THR A 333 3.73 -4.70 48.52
C THR A 333 3.60 -6.18 48.20
N ARG A 334 2.55 -6.88 48.68
CA ARG A 334 2.24 -8.24 48.22
C ARG A 334 2.09 -8.23 46.68
N PRO A 335 2.89 -9.02 45.94
CA PRO A 335 2.80 -9.05 44.49
C PRO A 335 1.42 -9.56 44.08
N ARG A 336 0.57 -8.65 43.60
CA ARG A 336 -0.66 -9.03 42.90
C ARG A 336 -0.22 -9.85 41.70
N LYS A 337 -0.73 -11.09 41.58
CA LYS A 337 -0.51 -11.91 40.38
C LYS A 337 -0.85 -11.02 39.17
N PRO A 338 0.07 -10.82 38.21
CA PRO A 338 -0.25 -10.04 37.02
C PRO A 338 -1.48 -10.70 36.38
N LYS A 339 -2.49 -9.88 36.05
CA LYS A 339 -3.54 -10.32 35.14
C LYS A 339 -2.84 -10.78 33.85
N PRO A 340 -3.29 -11.85 33.19
CA PRO A 340 -2.68 -12.27 31.92
C PRO A 340 -2.69 -11.08 30.97
N THR A 341 -1.50 -10.54 30.70
CA THR A 341 -1.33 -9.50 29.70
C THR A 341 -1.69 -10.13 28.37
N TYR A 342 -2.53 -9.44 27.60
CA TYR A 342 -2.81 -9.82 26.23
C TYR A 342 -1.50 -9.73 25.42
N GLU A 343 -0.89 -10.89 25.19
CA GLU A 343 0.02 -11.06 24.07
C GLU A 343 -0.87 -11.03 22.81
N PRO A 344 -0.66 -10.08 21.88
CA PRO A 344 -1.39 -10.09 20.62
C PRO A 344 -1.20 -11.45 19.96
N PRO A 345 -2.25 -12.05 19.36
CA PRO A 345 -2.05 -13.23 18.54
C PRO A 345 -1.06 -12.84 17.44
N GLU A 346 0.07 -13.54 17.39
CA GLU A 346 0.97 -13.46 16.26
C GLU A 346 0.19 -14.03 15.07
N ILE A 347 -0.35 -13.12 14.24
CA ILE A 347 -1.03 -13.51 13.02
C ILE A 347 0.08 -13.89 12.06
N ASP A 348 0.48 -15.15 12.15
CA ASP A 348 1.10 -15.86 11.03
C ASP A 348 0.08 -15.83 9.89
N ILE A 349 0.17 -14.76 9.09
CA ILE A 349 -0.36 -14.77 7.75
C ILE A 349 0.48 -15.82 7.04
N GLU A 350 -0.07 -17.03 6.94
CA GLU A 350 0.42 -18.12 6.08
C GLU A 350 0.49 -17.60 4.65
N THR A 351 1.58 -16.89 4.34
CA THR A 351 1.91 -16.53 2.97
C THR A 351 2.19 -17.84 2.28
N PHE A 352 1.37 -18.20 1.29
CA PHE A 352 1.60 -19.38 0.45
C PHE A 352 2.99 -19.37 -0.23
N GLN A 353 3.65 -18.21 -0.24
CA GLN A 353 5.07 -17.99 -0.53
C GLN A 353 5.97 -18.87 0.34
N THR A 354 6.68 -19.80 -0.29
CA THR A 354 7.72 -20.61 0.36
C THR A 354 9.06 -19.91 0.20
N PRO A 355 9.78 -19.53 1.29
CA PRO A 355 11.06 -18.84 1.20
C PRO A 355 12.07 -19.56 0.28
N GLY A 356 12.74 -18.81 -0.58
CA GLY A 356 13.70 -19.33 -1.56
C GLY A 356 13.11 -20.09 -2.76
N VAL A 357 11.79 -20.28 -2.88
CA VAL A 357 11.20 -20.91 -4.07
C VAL A 357 11.16 -19.92 -5.23
N VAL A 358 11.86 -20.28 -6.31
CA VAL A 358 11.90 -19.50 -7.56
C VAL A 358 11.17 -20.27 -8.67
N PRO A 359 10.15 -19.68 -9.32
CA PRO A 359 9.43 -20.31 -10.42
C PRO A 359 10.21 -20.17 -11.73
N ASP A 360 9.98 -21.09 -12.67
CA ASP A 360 10.54 -21.02 -14.02
C ASP A 360 9.70 -20.07 -14.90
N LEU A 361 10.26 -18.87 -15.09
CA LEU A 361 9.73 -17.80 -15.94
C LEU A 361 10.59 -17.73 -17.20
N ASN A 362 9.94 -17.67 -18.35
CA ASN A 362 10.65 -17.34 -19.59
C ASN A 362 11.05 -15.85 -19.60
N ALA A 363 11.83 -15.40 -20.58
CA ALA A 363 12.33 -14.02 -20.62
C ALA A 363 11.20 -12.96 -20.73
N ILE A 364 10.08 -13.27 -21.40
CA ILE A 364 8.91 -12.37 -21.50
C ILE A 364 8.24 -12.22 -20.12
N GLU A 365 8.02 -13.35 -19.45
CA GLU A 365 7.44 -13.41 -18.11
C GLU A 365 8.33 -12.75 -17.06
N ALA A 366 9.65 -12.91 -17.17
CA ALA A 366 10.64 -12.26 -16.32
C ALA A 366 10.69 -10.74 -16.55
N ALA A 367 10.62 -10.28 -17.81
CA ALA A 367 10.52 -8.85 -18.14
C ALA A 367 9.31 -8.20 -17.45
N PHE A 368 8.16 -8.85 -17.56
CA PHE A 368 6.90 -8.39 -16.97
C PHE A 368 6.97 -8.38 -15.44
N TYR A 369 7.56 -9.41 -14.84
CA TYR A 369 7.76 -9.52 -13.40
C TYR A 369 8.75 -8.48 -12.83
N LEU A 370 9.76 -8.10 -13.62
CA LEU A 370 10.70 -7.02 -13.28
C LEU A 370 10.09 -5.62 -13.49
N GLY A 371 8.90 -5.52 -14.08
CA GLY A 371 8.15 -4.27 -14.24
C GLY A 371 8.39 -3.55 -15.56
N ASP A 372 9.12 -4.15 -16.50
CA ASP A 372 9.47 -3.53 -17.78
C ASP A 372 8.46 -3.89 -18.88
N SER A 373 7.43 -3.05 -19.03
CA SER A 373 6.33 -3.31 -19.96
C SER A 373 6.74 -3.17 -21.43
N THR A 374 7.67 -2.25 -21.71
CA THR A 374 8.28 -2.04 -23.03
C THR A 374 9.04 -3.28 -23.47
N LYS A 375 10.02 -3.74 -22.67
CA LYS A 375 10.82 -4.93 -23.02
C LYS A 375 9.98 -6.20 -23.03
N THR A 376 8.94 -6.30 -22.20
CA THR A 376 7.95 -7.40 -22.29
C THR A 376 7.38 -7.49 -23.71
N ILE A 377 6.86 -6.40 -24.26
CA ILE A 377 6.26 -6.39 -25.61
C ILE A 377 7.32 -6.59 -26.69
N THR A 378 8.49 -5.96 -26.56
CA THR A 378 9.65 -6.18 -27.45
C THR A 378 10.03 -7.66 -27.55
N LEU A 379 10.05 -8.38 -26.43
CA LEU A 379 10.38 -9.81 -26.42
C LEU A 379 9.26 -10.70 -27.01
N ILE A 380 7.98 -10.33 -26.89
CA ILE A 380 6.89 -11.05 -27.58
C ILE A 380 7.03 -10.87 -29.10
N VAL A 381 7.25 -9.63 -29.57
CA VAL A 381 7.49 -9.33 -31.00
C VAL A 381 8.68 -10.14 -31.52
N LEU A 382 9.81 -10.11 -30.82
CA LEU A 382 11.02 -10.85 -31.20
C LEU A 382 10.80 -12.38 -31.23
N ALA A 383 10.05 -12.94 -30.27
CA ALA A 383 9.73 -14.36 -30.24
C ALA A 383 8.86 -14.78 -31.44
N LEU A 384 7.89 -13.95 -31.84
CA LEU A 384 7.07 -14.21 -33.02
C LEU A 384 7.84 -14.04 -34.35
N GLU A 385 8.75 -13.06 -34.43
CA GLU A 385 9.64 -12.86 -35.58
C GLU A 385 10.59 -14.06 -35.75
N GLN A 386 11.24 -14.51 -34.67
CA GLN A 386 12.14 -15.69 -34.68
C GLN A 386 11.42 -16.99 -35.05
N ARG A 387 10.14 -17.13 -34.70
CA ARG A 387 9.31 -18.29 -35.09
C ARG A 387 8.75 -18.17 -36.52
N GLY A 388 8.97 -17.03 -37.20
CA GLY A 388 8.41 -16.72 -38.51
C GLY A 388 6.89 -16.76 -38.50
N VAL A 389 6.26 -16.24 -37.43
CA VAL A 389 4.82 -16.03 -37.31
C VAL A 389 4.45 -14.63 -37.81
N ILE A 390 5.30 -13.66 -37.50
CA ILE A 390 5.26 -12.29 -38.03
C ILE A 390 6.58 -11.96 -38.74
N ASN A 391 6.55 -10.92 -39.58
CA ASN A 391 7.69 -10.31 -40.24
C ASN A 391 7.74 -8.83 -39.84
N VAL A 392 8.85 -8.33 -39.30
CA VAL A 392 8.97 -6.91 -38.93
C VAL A 392 9.39 -6.11 -40.17
N VAL A 393 8.40 -5.51 -40.82
CA VAL A 393 8.56 -4.72 -42.06
C VAL A 393 9.32 -3.42 -41.79
N ASN A 394 9.00 -2.74 -40.68
CA ASN A 394 9.71 -1.56 -40.21
C ASN A 394 9.86 -1.60 -38.69
N ARG A 395 10.98 -1.08 -38.19
CA ARG A 395 11.28 -1.01 -36.75
C ARG A 395 10.96 0.37 -36.18
N VAL A 396 11.07 1.45 -36.95
CA VAL A 396 10.76 2.81 -36.51
C VAL A 396 10.08 3.60 -37.66
N PRO A 397 8.76 3.86 -37.61
CA PRO A 397 7.79 3.29 -36.66
C PRO A 397 7.67 1.77 -36.80
N LEU A 398 7.21 1.10 -35.73
CA LEU A 398 7.02 -0.34 -35.72
C LEU A 398 5.87 -0.76 -36.66
N GLN A 399 6.18 -1.59 -37.65
CA GLN A 399 5.21 -2.19 -38.58
C GLN A 399 5.51 -3.67 -38.78
N MET A 400 4.47 -4.50 -38.72
CA MET A 400 4.56 -5.96 -38.70
C MET A 400 3.54 -6.57 -39.68
N GLU A 401 3.96 -7.60 -40.40
CA GLU A 401 3.13 -8.39 -41.29
C GLU A 401 2.90 -9.78 -40.67
N VAL A 402 1.67 -10.28 -40.68
CA VAL A 402 1.32 -11.61 -40.14
C VAL A 402 1.51 -12.68 -41.21
N LEU A 403 2.47 -13.58 -41.00
CA LEU A 403 2.79 -14.67 -41.95
C LEU A 403 2.01 -15.96 -41.67
N LYS A 404 1.69 -16.24 -40.40
CA LYS A 404 1.05 -17.50 -39.96
C LYS A 404 -0.04 -17.23 -38.91
N PRO A 405 -1.25 -16.81 -39.31
CA PRO A 405 -2.33 -16.48 -38.36
C PRO A 405 -2.76 -17.70 -37.51
N ASP A 406 -2.75 -18.91 -38.09
CA ASP A 406 -3.19 -20.14 -37.42
C ASP A 406 -2.08 -20.86 -36.63
N ALA A 407 -0.99 -20.16 -36.27
CA ALA A 407 0.08 -20.74 -35.47
C ALA A 407 -0.40 -21.10 -34.05
N GLN A 408 0.19 -22.14 -33.44
CA GLN A 408 -0.05 -22.44 -32.02
C GLN A 408 0.68 -21.41 -31.16
N LEU A 409 -0.06 -20.47 -30.59
CA LEU A 409 0.46 -19.33 -29.81
C LEU A 409 0.06 -19.39 -28.34
N ALA A 410 0.88 -18.78 -27.48
CA ALA A 410 0.51 -18.46 -26.10
C ALA A 410 -0.61 -17.40 -26.06
N SER A 411 -1.29 -17.26 -24.92
CA SER A 411 -2.39 -16.31 -24.74
C SER A 411 -1.97 -14.86 -25.05
N TYR A 412 -0.81 -14.44 -24.57
CA TYR A 412 -0.25 -13.10 -24.81
C TYR A 412 0.32 -12.90 -26.21
N GLU A 413 0.85 -13.96 -26.83
CA GLU A 413 1.29 -13.94 -28.23
C GLU A 413 0.08 -13.75 -29.18
N LYS A 414 -1.03 -14.45 -28.90
CA LYS A 414 -2.28 -14.25 -29.63
C LYS A 414 -2.85 -12.85 -29.40
N ALA A 415 -2.86 -12.37 -28.15
CA ALA A 415 -3.34 -11.01 -27.85
C ALA A 415 -2.54 -9.92 -28.57
N LEU A 416 -1.23 -10.12 -28.77
CA LEU A 416 -0.40 -9.24 -29.60
C LEU A 416 -0.81 -9.33 -31.08
N LEU A 417 -1.02 -10.55 -31.60
CA LEU A 417 -1.43 -10.76 -33.00
C LEU A 417 -2.81 -10.12 -33.30
N ASP A 418 -3.78 -10.30 -32.41
CA ASP A 418 -5.12 -9.71 -32.47
C ASP A 418 -5.11 -8.16 -32.32
N ALA A 419 -3.96 -7.58 -31.96
CA ALA A 419 -3.72 -6.14 -31.85
C ALA A 419 -2.96 -5.54 -33.06
N ILE A 420 -2.47 -6.35 -34.00
CA ILE A 420 -1.92 -5.84 -35.26
C ILE A 420 -3.07 -5.42 -36.18
N GLN A 421 -3.02 -4.19 -36.68
CA GLN A 421 -3.99 -3.62 -37.60
C GLN A 421 -3.69 -4.00 -39.05
N GLU A 422 -4.65 -3.77 -39.97
CA GLU A 422 -4.47 -4.05 -41.41
C GLU A 422 -3.32 -3.28 -42.06
N ASP A 423 -2.91 -2.14 -41.49
CA ASP A 423 -1.75 -1.34 -41.92
C ASP A 423 -0.41 -1.80 -41.31
N GLY A 424 -0.44 -2.91 -40.55
CA GLY A 424 0.71 -3.50 -39.85
C GLY A 424 1.11 -2.78 -38.56
N THR A 425 0.43 -1.70 -38.16
CA THR A 425 0.72 -1.01 -36.88
C THR A 425 0.03 -1.70 -35.70
N LEU A 426 0.51 -1.43 -34.48
CA LEU A 426 -0.08 -1.99 -33.25
C LEU A 426 -1.15 -1.06 -32.67
N ASP A 427 -2.36 -1.58 -32.45
CA ASP A 427 -3.46 -0.87 -31.80
C ASP A 427 -3.14 -0.57 -30.33
N LYS A 428 -2.90 0.71 -30.04
CA LYS A 428 -2.54 1.19 -28.70
C LYS A 428 -3.61 0.89 -27.64
N THR A 429 -4.88 0.75 -28.03
CA THR A 429 -5.99 0.49 -27.09
C THR A 429 -5.99 -0.94 -26.56
N LYS A 430 -5.38 -1.88 -27.29
CA LYS A 430 -5.28 -3.30 -26.92
C LYS A 430 -4.04 -3.65 -26.08
N ILE A 431 -3.06 -2.75 -25.96
CA ILE A 431 -1.86 -2.93 -25.11
C ILE A 431 -2.20 -3.44 -23.70
N PRO A 432 -3.20 -2.91 -22.96
CA PRO A 432 -3.55 -3.42 -21.64
C PRO A 432 -4.04 -4.88 -21.65
N ALA A 433 -4.68 -5.33 -22.72
CA ALA A 433 -5.14 -6.72 -22.85
C ALA A 433 -3.97 -7.69 -23.07
N ILE A 434 -2.93 -7.26 -23.81
CA ILE A 434 -1.69 -8.04 -24.00
C ILE A 434 -0.99 -8.22 -22.64
N LEU A 435 -0.80 -7.13 -21.89
CA LEU A 435 -0.16 -7.17 -20.57
C LEU A 435 -0.99 -7.97 -19.55
N ALA A 436 -2.32 -7.90 -19.60
CA ALA A 436 -3.19 -8.75 -18.78
C ALA A 436 -3.07 -10.25 -19.14
N ALA A 437 -2.88 -10.59 -20.41
CA ALA A 437 -2.64 -11.97 -20.84
C ALA A 437 -1.27 -12.51 -20.37
N VAL A 438 -0.24 -11.65 -20.29
CA VAL A 438 1.04 -12.02 -19.65
C VAL A 438 0.85 -12.22 -18.15
N ALA A 439 0.13 -11.32 -17.46
CA ALA A 439 -0.18 -11.46 -16.04
C ALA A 439 -0.90 -12.78 -15.73
N ALA A 440 -1.85 -13.20 -16.57
CA ALA A 440 -2.55 -14.48 -16.43
C ALA A 440 -1.64 -15.72 -16.62
N SER A 441 -0.52 -15.60 -17.37
CA SER A 441 0.51 -16.66 -17.47
C SER A 441 1.41 -16.71 -16.22
N VAL A 442 1.74 -15.52 -15.67
CA VAL A 442 2.66 -15.37 -14.54
C VAL A 442 2.00 -15.70 -13.20
N GLN A 443 0.75 -15.29 -12.98
CA GLN A 443 0.05 -15.46 -11.69
C GLN A 443 0.03 -16.92 -11.17
N PRO A 444 -0.30 -17.96 -11.97
CA PRO A 444 -0.27 -19.34 -11.51
C PRO A 444 1.13 -19.87 -11.17
N LYS A 445 2.19 -19.24 -11.70
CA LYS A 445 3.59 -19.59 -11.38
C LYS A 445 4.09 -18.91 -10.11
N MET A 446 3.55 -17.74 -9.77
CA MET A 446 3.99 -16.92 -8.64
C MET A 446 3.31 -17.27 -7.30
N TRP A 447 2.30 -18.15 -7.28
CA TRP A 447 1.43 -18.35 -6.12
C TRP A 447 2.17 -18.77 -4.83
N ASN A 448 3.24 -19.57 -4.95
CA ASN A 448 4.08 -20.03 -3.85
C ASN A 448 5.54 -19.55 -3.94
N ALA A 449 5.83 -18.65 -4.88
CA ALA A 449 7.16 -18.12 -5.10
C ALA A 449 7.58 -17.12 -4.01
N ASP A 450 8.86 -17.11 -3.68
CA ASP A 450 9.51 -16.03 -2.94
C ASP A 450 9.79 -14.86 -3.92
N PRO A 451 9.14 -13.70 -3.77
CA PRO A 451 9.30 -12.60 -4.72
C PRO A 451 10.74 -12.03 -4.75
N ALA A 452 11.40 -11.97 -3.59
CA ALA A 452 12.76 -11.42 -3.50
C ALA A 452 13.77 -12.38 -4.13
N ALA A 453 13.71 -13.68 -3.80
CA ALA A 453 14.59 -14.69 -4.40
C ALA A 453 14.33 -14.84 -5.91
N THR A 454 13.08 -14.72 -6.35
CA THR A 454 12.70 -14.74 -7.77
C THR A 454 13.35 -13.58 -8.51
N ARG A 455 13.18 -12.36 -8.01
CA ARG A 455 13.75 -11.15 -8.62
C ARG A 455 15.27 -11.19 -8.69
N GLU A 456 15.93 -11.55 -7.60
CA GLU A 456 17.39 -11.69 -7.54
C GLU A 456 17.90 -12.74 -8.54
N THR A 457 17.21 -13.88 -8.65
CA THR A 457 17.58 -14.94 -9.61
C THR A 457 17.47 -14.46 -11.06
N TYR A 458 16.41 -13.74 -11.42
CA TYR A 458 16.25 -13.22 -12.78
C TYR A 458 17.16 -12.04 -13.09
N ARG A 459 17.44 -11.13 -12.15
CA ARG A 459 18.48 -10.10 -12.30
C ARG A 459 19.85 -10.74 -12.54
N ARG A 460 20.25 -11.70 -11.70
CA ARG A 460 21.52 -12.43 -11.86
C ARG A 460 21.60 -13.21 -13.17
N ARG A 461 20.50 -13.76 -13.66
CA ARG A 461 20.42 -14.43 -14.97
C ARG A 461 20.65 -13.45 -16.13
N ILE A 462 20.13 -12.23 -16.03
CA ILE A 462 20.35 -11.14 -16.99
C ILE A 462 21.81 -10.69 -16.98
N ASP A 463 22.39 -10.48 -15.79
CA ASP A 463 23.82 -10.11 -15.66
C ASP A 463 24.75 -11.22 -16.19
N THR A 464 24.47 -12.49 -15.85
CA THR A 464 25.26 -13.64 -16.33
C THR A 464 25.20 -13.75 -17.86
N ALA A 465 24.00 -13.59 -18.44
CA ALA A 465 23.82 -13.57 -19.89
C ALA A 465 24.60 -12.44 -20.58
N TRP A 466 24.71 -11.28 -19.93
CA TRP A 466 25.52 -10.15 -20.42
C TRP A 466 27.03 -10.44 -20.33
N GLU A 467 27.51 -11.04 -19.24
CA GLU A 467 28.92 -11.42 -19.07
C GLU A 467 29.35 -12.54 -20.03
N GLU A 468 28.48 -13.53 -20.26
CA GLU A 468 28.68 -14.57 -21.28
C GLU A 468 28.74 -13.94 -22.67
N TYR A 469 27.81 -13.05 -23.00
CA TYR A 469 27.85 -12.31 -24.26
C TYR A 469 29.14 -11.52 -24.44
N GLU A 470 29.59 -10.77 -23.44
CA GLU A 470 30.81 -9.96 -23.53
C GLU A 470 32.09 -10.82 -23.68
N ARG A 471 32.12 -11.99 -23.03
CA ARG A 471 33.20 -12.98 -23.14
C ARG A 471 33.24 -13.63 -24.52
N ASP A 472 32.10 -14.13 -24.99
CA ASP A 472 31.99 -14.89 -26.24
C ASP A 472 32.09 -13.98 -27.46
N TRP A 473 31.54 -12.76 -27.39
CA TRP A 473 31.50 -11.79 -28.50
C TRP A 473 32.86 -11.61 -29.18
N ARG A 474 33.94 -11.51 -28.39
CA ARG A 474 35.30 -11.27 -28.91
C ARG A 474 35.96 -12.50 -29.54
N THR A 475 35.40 -13.69 -29.34
CA THR A 475 36.00 -14.97 -29.77
C THR A 475 35.09 -15.80 -30.70
N ARG A 476 33.85 -15.34 -30.91
CA ARG A 476 32.80 -16.05 -31.66
C ARG A 476 33.05 -16.11 -33.17
N PRO A 477 32.96 -17.30 -33.81
CA PRO A 477 32.91 -17.42 -35.26
C PRO A 477 31.61 -16.79 -35.83
N PRO A 478 31.67 -16.03 -36.94
CA PRO A 478 30.49 -15.32 -37.51
C PRO A 478 29.28 -16.19 -37.88
N GLN A 479 29.44 -17.52 -37.97
CA GLN A 479 28.39 -18.46 -38.36
C GLN A 479 27.91 -19.39 -37.23
N ALA A 480 28.33 -19.15 -35.98
CA ALA A 480 27.86 -19.92 -34.84
C ALA A 480 26.35 -19.65 -34.56
N PRO A 481 25.52 -20.66 -34.23
CA PRO A 481 24.10 -20.48 -33.89
C PRO A 481 23.90 -19.51 -32.71
N MET A 482 22.99 -18.54 -32.85
CA MET A 482 22.73 -17.54 -31.81
C MET A 482 22.30 -18.21 -30.49
N PRO A 483 22.94 -17.90 -29.33
CA PRO A 483 22.68 -18.65 -28.10
C PRO A 483 21.42 -18.18 -27.40
N ASN A 484 20.93 -19.02 -26.49
CA ASN A 484 19.71 -18.81 -25.70
C ASN A 484 19.80 -17.65 -24.67
N TYR A 485 20.90 -16.89 -24.67
CA TYR A 485 21.07 -15.69 -23.85
C TYR A 485 20.42 -14.43 -24.47
N LEU A 486 20.09 -14.42 -25.76
CA LEU A 486 19.66 -13.19 -26.45
C LEU A 486 18.43 -12.50 -25.82
N PRO A 487 17.34 -13.21 -25.45
CA PRO A 487 16.21 -12.58 -24.77
C PRO A 487 16.58 -11.96 -23.41
N TRP A 488 17.64 -12.44 -22.76
CA TRP A 488 18.09 -11.96 -21.46
C TRP A 488 19.02 -10.75 -21.57
N ILE A 489 19.83 -10.66 -22.63
CA ILE A 489 20.64 -9.46 -22.96
C ILE A 489 19.75 -8.22 -23.08
N ILE A 490 18.63 -8.36 -23.81
CA ILE A 490 17.68 -7.26 -24.07
C ILE A 490 17.13 -6.67 -22.76
N LEU A 491 17.00 -7.49 -21.70
CA LEU A 491 16.51 -7.05 -20.40
C LEU A 491 17.51 -6.21 -19.59
N SER A 492 18.80 -6.28 -19.90
CA SER A 492 19.83 -5.55 -19.17
C SER A 492 19.78 -4.05 -19.47
N ASP A 493 19.88 -3.22 -18.44
CA ASP A 493 20.01 -1.76 -18.58
C ASP A 493 21.47 -1.33 -18.81
N ARG A 494 22.39 -2.30 -18.96
CA ARG A 494 23.82 -2.08 -19.20
C ARG A 494 24.08 -1.64 -20.64
N ARG A 495 23.55 -0.49 -21.03
CA ARG A 495 23.94 0.15 -22.29
C ARG A 495 25.45 0.34 -22.29
N ARG A 496 26.17 -0.25 -23.25
CA ARG A 496 27.58 0.07 -23.45
C ARG A 496 27.71 1.55 -23.74
N VAL A 497 28.13 2.32 -22.74
CA VAL A 497 28.86 3.55 -22.97
C VAL A 497 30.10 3.13 -23.73
N ALA A 498 30.07 3.23 -25.05
CA ALA A 498 31.28 3.14 -25.85
C ALA A 498 32.26 4.15 -25.23
N PRO A 499 33.46 3.74 -24.79
CA PRO A 499 34.38 4.67 -24.18
C PRO A 499 34.61 5.79 -25.18
N ALA A 500 34.32 7.03 -24.76
CA ALA A 500 34.51 8.21 -25.57
C ALA A 500 36.03 8.36 -25.78
N ALA A 501 36.53 7.72 -26.83
CA ALA A 501 37.92 7.81 -27.24
C ALA A 501 38.17 9.28 -27.59
N ALA A 502 38.96 9.95 -26.75
CA ALA A 502 39.43 11.30 -27.01
C ALA A 502 40.47 11.25 -28.14
N GLY A 503 39.97 11.26 -29.38
CA GLY A 503 40.76 11.14 -30.60
C GLY A 503 39.97 10.37 -31.68
N GLU A 504 40.19 10.66 -32.96
CA GLU A 504 39.52 9.95 -34.05
C GLU A 504 39.78 8.43 -33.92
N PRO A 505 38.73 7.58 -33.90
CA PRO A 505 38.90 6.15 -33.76
C PRO A 505 39.64 5.59 -34.98
N GLY A 506 40.82 5.03 -34.74
CA GLY A 506 41.65 4.43 -35.79
C GLY A 506 40.91 3.34 -36.57
N PRO A 507 41.37 2.96 -37.78
CA PRO A 507 40.62 2.09 -38.69
C PRO A 507 40.14 0.78 -38.07
N LEU A 508 40.94 0.17 -37.18
CA LEU A 508 40.60 -1.05 -36.45
C LEU A 508 39.47 -0.86 -35.42
N VAL A 509 39.36 0.33 -34.80
CA VAL A 509 38.26 0.66 -33.88
C VAL A 509 36.98 0.91 -34.65
N ARG A 510 37.04 1.57 -35.81
CA ARG A 510 35.89 1.72 -36.71
C ARG A 510 35.39 0.37 -37.22
N THR A 511 36.26 -0.52 -37.71
CA THR A 511 35.84 -1.86 -38.15
C THR A 511 35.32 -2.73 -36.99
N ALA A 512 35.83 -2.55 -35.77
CA ALA A 512 35.28 -3.22 -34.58
C ALA A 512 33.88 -2.68 -34.22
N GLN A 513 33.65 -1.37 -34.31
CA GLN A 513 32.33 -0.76 -34.12
C GLN A 513 31.33 -1.17 -35.21
N GLU A 514 31.78 -1.24 -36.47
CA GLU A 514 30.99 -1.73 -37.61
C GLU A 514 30.56 -3.22 -37.43
N ALA A 515 31.39 -4.03 -36.76
CA ALA A 515 31.06 -5.41 -36.41
C ALA A 515 30.08 -5.54 -35.22
N VAL A 516 30.19 -4.70 -34.19
CA VAL A 516 29.33 -4.72 -32.98
C VAL A 516 27.88 -4.30 -33.28
N ALA A 517 27.70 -3.40 -34.25
CA ALA A 517 26.45 -2.68 -34.40
C ALA A 517 25.19 -3.47 -34.86
N PRO A 518 25.20 -4.64 -35.56
CA PRO A 518 23.97 -5.20 -36.13
C PRO A 518 22.87 -5.56 -35.11
N LEU A 519 23.22 -6.30 -34.06
CA LEU A 519 22.25 -6.86 -33.11
C LEU A 519 21.86 -5.88 -32.00
N GLU A 520 22.82 -5.09 -31.52
CA GLU A 520 22.57 -4.00 -30.57
C GLU A 520 21.70 -2.90 -31.23
N ARG A 521 21.94 -2.54 -32.51
CA ARG A 521 21.00 -1.67 -33.27
C ARG A 521 19.65 -2.32 -33.48
N LEU A 522 19.57 -3.61 -33.80
CA LEU A 522 18.30 -4.32 -33.95
C LEU A 522 17.44 -4.19 -32.68
N ALA A 523 18.04 -4.43 -31.51
CA ALA A 523 17.39 -4.29 -30.21
C ALA A 523 17.03 -2.83 -29.90
N ASP A 524 17.93 -1.88 -30.12
CA ASP A 524 17.69 -0.44 -29.87
C ASP A 524 16.62 0.13 -30.82
N GLU A 525 16.59 -0.27 -32.09
CA GLU A 525 15.57 0.15 -33.08
C GLU A 525 14.21 -0.46 -32.76
N LEU A 526 14.15 -1.77 -32.45
CA LEU A 526 12.91 -2.45 -32.08
C LEU A 526 12.35 -1.88 -30.77
N THR A 527 13.20 -1.69 -29.75
CA THR A 527 12.79 -1.11 -28.47
C THR A 527 12.28 0.32 -28.65
N ARG A 528 12.98 1.19 -29.40
CA ARG A 528 12.50 2.55 -29.69
C ARG A 528 11.19 2.56 -30.48
N GLY A 529 11.00 1.64 -31.43
CA GLY A 529 9.74 1.47 -32.15
C GLY A 529 8.58 1.10 -31.23
N VAL A 530 8.82 0.17 -30.31
CA VAL A 530 7.88 -0.24 -29.27
C VAL A 530 7.61 0.93 -28.30
N GLU A 531 8.63 1.65 -27.81
CA GLU A 531 8.49 2.83 -26.94
C GLU A 531 7.63 3.93 -27.59
N GLN A 532 7.87 4.30 -28.85
CA GLN A 532 7.07 5.29 -29.57
C GLN A 532 5.61 4.84 -29.76
N THR A 533 5.40 3.54 -29.90
CA THR A 533 4.07 2.93 -29.99
C THR A 533 3.36 2.95 -28.63
N ILE A 534 4.07 2.68 -27.54
CA ILE A 534 3.53 2.52 -26.18
C ILE A 534 3.39 3.86 -25.42
N SER A 535 4.18 4.88 -25.78
CA SER A 535 4.23 6.19 -25.13
C SER A 535 2.83 6.81 -24.95
N GLY A 536 2.48 7.11 -23.70
CA GLY A 536 1.19 7.64 -23.27
C GLY A 536 0.33 6.67 -22.44
N THR A 537 0.51 5.35 -22.59
CA THR A 537 -0.37 4.34 -21.94
C THR A 537 0.23 3.72 -20.68
N VAL A 538 1.56 3.68 -20.56
CA VAL A 538 2.24 2.68 -19.69
C VAL A 538 2.51 3.09 -18.24
N GLN A 539 2.77 4.36 -17.94
CA GLN A 539 3.13 4.81 -16.57
C GLN A 539 2.11 4.44 -15.48
N ARG A 540 0.81 4.35 -15.83
CA ARG A 540 -0.26 3.93 -14.91
C ARG A 540 -0.32 2.41 -14.68
N ILE A 541 0.24 1.60 -15.58
CA ILE A 541 0.19 0.14 -15.52
C ILE A 541 1.36 -0.40 -14.71
N GLU A 542 2.58 0.13 -14.89
CA GLU A 542 3.79 -0.33 -14.18
C GLU A 542 3.70 -0.14 -12.66
N GLN A 543 3.08 0.96 -12.21
CA GLN A 543 2.76 1.21 -10.80
C GLN A 543 1.72 0.24 -10.22
N GLY A 544 0.83 -0.31 -11.06
CA GLY A 544 -0.18 -1.29 -10.66
C GLY A 544 0.38 -2.72 -10.60
N VAL A 545 1.11 -3.13 -11.64
CA VAL A 545 1.71 -4.47 -11.77
C VAL A 545 2.70 -4.73 -10.62
N SER A 546 3.54 -3.75 -10.29
CA SER A 546 4.52 -3.86 -9.19
C SER A 546 3.88 -4.13 -7.82
N ARG A 547 2.68 -3.60 -7.56
CA ARG A 547 1.93 -3.84 -6.31
C ARG A 547 1.24 -5.21 -6.29
N ILE A 548 0.86 -5.73 -7.45
CA ILE A 548 0.10 -6.99 -7.58
C ILE A 548 1.02 -8.21 -7.61
N LEU A 549 2.22 -8.10 -8.17
CA LEU A 549 3.19 -9.21 -8.28
C LEU A 549 4.23 -9.25 -7.14
N GLY A 550 4.08 -8.42 -6.11
CA GLY A 550 4.95 -8.45 -4.93
C GLY A 550 6.35 -7.88 -5.17
N GLY A 551 6.46 -6.75 -5.87
CA GLY A 551 7.74 -6.08 -6.09
C GLY A 551 8.41 -5.64 -4.78
N GLU A 552 9.62 -6.17 -4.54
CA GLU A 552 10.56 -5.89 -3.44
C GLU A 552 10.02 -5.22 -2.16
N LYS A 553 9.85 -6.06 -1.14
CA LYS A 553 10.58 -5.80 0.12
C LYS A 553 12.08 -5.98 -0.16
N SER A 554 12.82 -4.89 -0.38
CA SER A 554 14.30 -4.97 -0.36
C SER A 554 14.80 -5.16 1.08
N ALA A 555 16.01 -5.67 1.25
CA ALA A 555 16.66 -5.79 2.55
C ALA A 555 16.73 -4.41 3.27
N PRO A 556 16.71 -4.38 4.61
CA PRO A 556 16.31 -3.20 5.38
C PRO A 556 17.40 -2.11 5.45
N GLY A 557 17.59 -1.39 4.35
CA GLY A 557 18.53 -0.26 4.26
C GLY A 557 18.24 0.73 3.13
N GLU A 558 18.00 0.26 1.90
CA GLU A 558 18.06 1.12 0.70
C GLU A 558 16.72 1.43 0.01
N ALA A 559 15.62 0.72 0.30
CA ALA A 559 14.31 1.04 -0.30
C ALA A 559 13.80 2.45 0.09
N GLY A 560 14.11 2.89 1.32
CA GLY A 560 13.87 4.27 1.75
C GLY A 560 14.88 5.27 1.18
N TYR A 561 16.07 4.81 0.80
CA TYR A 561 17.05 5.63 0.09
C TYR A 561 16.49 5.97 -1.29
N ASP A 562 16.20 5.00 -2.16
CA ASP A 562 15.79 5.32 -3.54
C ASP A 562 14.37 5.89 -3.70
N ALA A 563 13.42 5.60 -2.80
CA ALA A 563 12.10 6.25 -2.83
C ALA A 563 12.18 7.75 -2.42
N CYS A 564 12.96 8.08 -1.40
CA CYS A 564 13.17 9.47 -0.99
C CYS A 564 14.18 10.19 -1.90
N HIS A 565 15.21 9.49 -2.37
CA HIS A 565 16.19 9.99 -3.34
C HIS A 565 15.49 10.29 -4.66
N SER A 566 14.64 9.41 -5.22
CA SER A 566 13.86 9.75 -6.42
C SER A 566 12.85 10.89 -6.18
N ALA A 567 12.14 10.93 -5.04
CA ALA A 567 11.22 12.03 -4.74
C ALA A 567 11.93 13.39 -4.58
N CYS A 568 13.07 13.43 -3.87
CA CYS A 568 13.86 14.64 -3.66
C CYS A 568 14.70 15.03 -4.89
N HIS A 569 15.27 14.06 -5.63
CA HIS A 569 15.98 14.29 -6.88
C HIS A 569 15.02 14.78 -7.97
N SER A 570 13.78 14.28 -8.01
CA SER A 570 12.72 14.83 -8.85
C SER A 570 12.36 16.27 -8.45
N ALA A 571 12.16 16.53 -7.15
CA ALA A 571 11.87 17.88 -6.65
C ALA A 571 12.98 18.88 -7.00
N CYS A 572 14.25 18.50 -6.85
CA CYS A 572 15.40 19.32 -7.25
C CYS A 572 15.49 19.52 -8.77
N HIS A 573 15.26 18.47 -9.59
CA HIS A 573 15.20 18.61 -11.05
C HIS A 573 14.05 19.52 -11.52
N SER A 574 12.91 19.52 -10.82
CA SER A 574 11.78 20.39 -11.15
C SER A 574 11.96 21.83 -10.65
N ALA A 575 12.68 22.05 -9.55
CA ALA A 575 12.95 23.39 -9.01
C ALA A 575 14.11 24.11 -9.71
N CYS A 576 14.99 23.38 -10.42
CA CYS A 576 16.17 23.93 -11.07
C CYS A 576 16.35 23.40 -12.49
N VAL A 577 15.77 24.11 -13.46
CA VAL A 577 16.18 24.03 -14.87
C VAL A 577 17.60 24.63 -15.01
N HIS A 578 18.35 24.13 -15.99
CA HIS A 578 19.81 24.23 -16.12
C HIS A 578 20.45 25.65 -16.11
N ASP A 579 21.78 25.63 -15.91
CA ASP A 579 22.82 26.65 -16.22
C ASP A 579 23.33 27.62 -15.13
N ALA A 580 22.70 27.74 -13.95
CA ALA A 580 23.14 28.72 -12.94
C ALA A 580 24.10 28.20 -11.83
N CYS A 581 24.17 26.89 -11.57
CA CYS A 581 24.76 26.36 -10.31
C CYS A 581 26.07 25.57 -10.41
N HIS A 582 26.71 25.46 -11.58
CA HIS A 582 27.97 24.71 -11.73
C HIS A 582 29.20 25.34 -11.05
N SER A 583 29.08 26.49 -10.40
CA SER A 583 30.20 27.32 -9.95
C SER A 583 30.13 27.84 -8.51
N ALA A 584 29.07 27.57 -7.73
CA ALA A 584 28.85 28.27 -6.45
C ALA A 584 28.14 27.48 -5.33
N CYS A 585 28.61 26.26 -4.98
CA CYS A 585 28.58 25.80 -3.58
C CYS A 585 29.50 24.59 -3.36
N VAL A 586 30.23 24.58 -2.24
CA VAL A 586 31.17 23.51 -1.85
C VAL A 586 30.44 22.45 -1.00
N HIS A 587 30.94 21.21 -1.06
CA HIS A 587 30.40 20.04 -0.34
C HIS A 587 30.43 20.17 1.20
N ASP A 588 29.81 19.18 1.86
CA ASP A 588 29.98 18.72 3.26
C ASP A 588 28.85 19.03 4.27
N ALA A 589 28.12 20.14 4.14
CA ALA A 589 27.10 20.50 5.15
C ALA A 589 25.83 19.61 5.15
N CYS A 590 25.49 18.95 4.02
CA CYS A 590 24.27 18.14 3.91
C CYS A 590 24.47 16.63 4.17
N HIS A 591 25.69 16.09 3.99
CA HIS A 591 25.94 14.65 4.18
C HIS A 591 25.82 14.21 5.65
N SER A 592 26.11 15.09 6.61
CA SER A 592 26.20 14.74 8.04
C SER A 592 24.83 14.60 8.73
N ALA A 593 23.78 15.27 8.25
CA ALA A 593 22.46 15.22 8.88
C ALA A 593 21.72 13.88 8.65
N CYS A 594 22.03 13.16 7.57
CA CYS A 594 21.26 11.97 7.16
C CYS A 594 21.67 10.66 7.87
N HIS A 595 22.94 10.49 8.27
CA HIS A 595 23.42 9.23 8.84
C HIS A 595 22.97 8.94 10.29
N SER A 596 22.45 9.94 11.01
CA SER A 596 22.22 9.84 12.47
C SER A 596 20.84 9.29 12.90
N ALA A 597 19.94 8.95 11.97
CA ALA A 597 18.53 8.64 12.29
C ALA A 597 18.08 7.18 12.07
N CYS A 598 18.96 6.27 11.64
CA CYS A 598 18.56 4.93 11.18
C CYS A 598 18.55 3.84 12.27
N VAL A 599 17.53 3.82 13.14
CA VAL A 599 17.03 2.61 13.83
C VAL A 599 15.51 2.68 13.98
N CYS A 600 14.73 2.12 13.04
CA CYS A 600 13.32 1.67 13.21
C CYS A 600 12.72 1.21 11.86
N HIS A 601 12.49 -0.10 11.64
CA HIS A 601 11.82 -0.58 10.41
C HIS A 601 10.39 -1.11 10.61
N SER A 602 9.99 -1.43 11.85
CA SER A 602 8.61 -1.87 12.18
C SER A 602 7.67 -0.73 12.59
N ALA A 603 8.21 0.38 13.10
CA ALA A 603 7.42 1.54 13.51
C ALA A 603 6.79 2.28 12.32
N CYS A 604 7.48 2.37 11.17
CA CYS A 604 7.09 3.25 10.06
C CYS A 604 5.92 2.74 9.21
N HIS A 605 5.83 1.43 8.92
CA HIS A 605 4.66 0.87 8.23
C HIS A 605 3.37 1.08 9.04
N SER A 606 3.44 0.84 10.35
CA SER A 606 2.37 1.16 11.28
C SER A 606 2.12 2.66 11.35
N ALA A 607 3.15 3.50 11.35
CA ALA A 607 3.00 4.96 11.39
C ALA A 607 2.26 5.51 10.17
N CYS A 608 2.62 5.13 8.93
CA CYS A 608 1.91 5.63 7.74
C CYS A 608 0.44 5.20 7.70
N HIS A 609 0.14 3.92 7.98
CA HIS A 609 -1.26 3.45 8.00
C HIS A 609 -2.05 3.98 9.22
N SER A 610 -1.37 4.37 10.31
CA SER A 610 -1.98 4.99 11.49
C SER A 610 -2.09 6.52 11.43
N ALA A 611 -1.30 7.19 10.60
CA ALA A 611 -1.30 8.65 10.45
C ALA A 611 -2.33 9.12 9.42
N CYS A 612 -2.71 8.26 8.47
CA CYS A 612 -3.67 8.61 7.42
C CYS A 612 -5.10 8.12 7.69
N VAL A 613 -5.36 7.43 8.81
CA VAL A 613 -6.68 6.86 9.13
C VAL A 613 -7.09 7.15 10.57
N SER A 614 -8.26 7.77 10.75
CA SER A 614 -8.87 8.00 12.05
C SER A 614 -9.33 6.70 12.71
N ARG A 615 -9.08 6.57 14.01
CA ARG A 615 -9.37 5.37 14.81
C ARG A 615 -9.61 5.73 16.27
N PHE A 616 -10.43 4.92 16.94
CA PHE A 616 -10.72 5.08 18.36
C PHE A 616 -9.56 4.66 19.27
#